data_AF-A0AAD1M770-F1
#
_entry.id   AF-A0AAD1M770-F1
#
_cell.length_a   1.000
_cell.length_b   1.000
_cell.length_c   1.000
_cell.angle_alpha   90.00
_cell.angle_beta   90.00
_cell.angle_gamma   90.00
#
_symmetry.space_group_name_H-M   'P 1'
#
loop_
_entity.id
_entity.type
_entity.pdbx_description
1 polymer ?
#
loop_
_entity_poly.entity_id
_entity_poly.type
_entity_poly.pdbx_seq_one_letter_code
_entity_poly.pdbx_strand_id
1 'polypeptide(L)'
;MLGGAITAGFVGFGSIGTAQAQDQCGNLPCLLPTDFFGFGDGADFTRNGAFDPAPFINAFDPILDNPLTMAFTFGAIGNGADGNVLHPDGFNGGWLFGSGGDGYSPPVALAGVTRAGNGGNAGFFGGNGGRGGNGADANLLSGAQDGGNGGSAGMFGNGGAGGNGGNDLNNLGNASGGAGGQGGTGGYVGIGGDGGNGGDASTLGATSTAEGGAGGAGAGGGTGGGDGGDGGTGTAIGGNATGGNGGTGGDADFVGDGGAGGNAGGANSTTGVAQAGNGGSGGNGGVVFGNGRNGGTGGNATTTTGTANGGRGGDGGSGGVVFGDGRNGGVGGNGTANGAGGNANGGDGGNGGNGGTVASDGGNGGNGGNGSVVGPNVGGNGGNATGGDGGSGGGGGVGGNSGSDGSDGNP
;
A
#
# COMPACT_ATOMS: atom_id res chain seq x y z
N MET A 1 -49.49 -28.39 8.96
CA MET A 1 -49.09 -27.71 7.72
C MET A 1 -49.87 -26.42 7.62
N LEU A 2 -49.26 -25.30 8.01
CA LEU A 2 -49.76 -23.96 7.77
C LEU A 2 -48.53 -23.16 7.35
N GLY A 3 -48.40 -22.98 6.04
CA GLY A 3 -47.33 -22.18 5.44
C GLY A 3 -47.71 -20.70 5.55
N GLY A 4 -46.96 -19.96 6.37
CA GLY A 4 -46.93 -18.50 6.32
C GLY A 4 -45.83 -18.08 5.36
N ALA A 5 -46.20 -17.52 4.21
CA ALA A 5 -45.27 -16.84 3.33
C ALA A 5 -44.87 -15.51 3.99
N ILE A 6 -43.59 -15.35 4.32
CA ILE A 6 -43.02 -14.05 4.69
C ILE A 6 -42.68 -13.35 3.38
N THR A 7 -43.59 -12.50 2.92
CA THR A 7 -43.31 -11.52 1.88
C THR A 7 -42.45 -10.42 2.51
N ALA A 8 -41.13 -10.56 2.39
CA ALA A 8 -40.20 -9.47 2.70
C ALA A 8 -40.40 -8.37 1.64
N GLY A 9 -41.12 -7.32 2.00
CA GLY A 9 -41.14 -6.09 1.22
C GLY A 9 -39.75 -5.48 1.24
N PHE A 10 -39.02 -5.63 0.12
CA PHE A 10 -37.80 -4.87 -0.13
C PHE A 10 -38.20 -3.41 -0.35
N VAL A 11 -38.21 -2.63 0.73
CA VAL A 11 -38.28 -1.17 0.64
C VAL A 11 -36.89 -0.71 0.21
N GLY A 12 -36.82 -0.06 -0.95
CA GLY A 12 -35.58 0.39 -1.55
C GLY A 12 -34.75 1.19 -0.54
N PHE A 13 -33.53 0.71 -0.30
CA PHE A 13 -32.51 1.46 0.42
C PHE A 13 -32.27 2.77 -0.35
N GLY A 14 -32.80 3.87 0.19
CA GLY A 14 -32.32 5.20 -0.14
C GLY A 14 -30.82 5.23 0.14
N SER A 15 -30.05 5.57 -0.90
CA SER A 15 -28.61 5.84 -0.90
C SER A 15 -27.87 5.36 0.35
N ILE A 16 -27.21 4.20 0.24
CA ILE A 16 -26.03 3.91 1.05
C ILE A 16 -25.09 5.08 0.78
N GLY A 17 -25.06 6.04 1.71
CA GLY A 17 -24.14 7.15 1.65
C GLY A 17 -22.75 6.54 1.64
N THR A 18 -22.10 6.56 0.48
CA THR A 18 -20.65 6.57 0.47
C THR A 18 -20.27 7.72 1.38
N ALA A 19 -19.55 7.45 2.46
CA ALA A 19 -18.85 8.49 3.21
C ALA A 19 -17.86 9.11 2.24
N GLN A 20 -18.31 10.11 1.47
CA GLN A 20 -17.42 10.92 0.65
C GLN A 20 -16.56 11.69 1.63
N ALA A 21 -15.24 11.60 1.41
CA ALA A 21 -14.26 12.39 2.10
C ALA A 21 -14.74 13.85 2.17
N GLN A 22 -14.76 14.39 3.38
CA GLN A 22 -14.99 15.81 3.58
C GLN A 22 -13.77 16.55 3.01
N ASP A 23 -13.85 16.96 1.74
CA ASP A 23 -12.87 17.86 1.14
C ASP A 23 -12.77 19.10 2.02
N GLN A 24 -11.54 19.42 2.43
CA GLN A 24 -11.25 20.54 3.29
C GLN A 24 -11.56 21.84 2.53
N CYS A 25 -12.66 22.52 2.89
CA CYS A 25 -12.88 23.91 2.54
C CYS A 25 -11.82 24.79 3.23
N GLY A 26 -10.67 24.99 2.58
CA GLY A 26 -9.68 25.98 2.94
C GLY A 26 -10.16 27.40 2.60
N ASN A 27 -10.49 28.17 3.63
CA ASN A 27 -10.46 29.64 3.70
C ASN A 27 -10.90 30.46 2.45
N LEU A 28 -12.22 30.69 2.26
CA LEU A 28 -12.84 31.97 1.82
C LEU A 28 -14.38 31.81 1.67
N PRO A 29 -15.20 32.87 1.88
CA PRO A 29 -16.66 32.75 1.95
C PRO A 29 -17.33 32.96 0.58
N CYS A 30 -18.01 31.94 0.04
CA CYS A 30 -18.85 32.08 -1.14
C CYS A 30 -20.24 32.63 -0.76
N LEU A 31 -20.45 33.91 -1.08
CA LEU A 31 -21.75 34.58 -1.06
C LEU A 31 -22.23 34.80 -2.51
N LEU A 32 -23.44 34.27 -2.79
CA LEU A 32 -24.45 34.68 -3.79
C LEU A 32 -24.53 33.94 -5.16
N PRO A 33 -25.77 33.88 -5.73
CA PRO A 33 -26.30 32.69 -6.40
C PRO A 33 -26.58 32.87 -7.90
N THR A 34 -26.65 31.77 -8.65
CA THR A 34 -27.26 31.74 -9.99
C THR A 34 -27.92 30.39 -10.25
N ASP A 35 -29.23 30.33 -10.01
CA ASP A 35 -30.13 29.35 -10.63
C ASP A 35 -30.47 29.82 -12.05
N PHE A 36 -30.23 29.00 -13.08
CA PHE A 36 -30.97 29.06 -14.35
C PHE A 36 -30.76 27.77 -15.20
N PHE A 37 -31.67 26.78 -15.04
CA PHE A 37 -31.90 25.53 -15.80
C PHE A 37 -30.78 24.46 -15.79
N GLY A 38 -30.99 23.16 -15.49
CA GLY A 38 -32.17 22.35 -15.18
C GLY A 38 -31.79 20.85 -15.16
N PHE A 39 -32.47 20.08 -14.31
CA PHE A 39 -32.33 18.63 -14.00
C PHE A 39 -31.32 18.24 -12.91
N GLY A 40 -31.71 18.49 -11.66
CA GLY A 40 -32.12 17.41 -10.76
C GLY A 40 -31.03 16.73 -9.93
N ASP A 41 -30.42 17.48 -9.02
CA ASP A 41 -29.75 16.94 -7.83
C ASP A 41 -29.99 17.85 -6.61
N GLY A 42 -30.11 17.23 -5.43
CA GLY A 42 -29.88 17.86 -4.13
C GLY A 42 -31.05 18.62 -3.50
N ALA A 43 -31.94 17.91 -2.80
CA ALA A 43 -32.76 18.53 -1.77
C ALA A 43 -31.87 19.03 -0.62
N ASP A 44 -31.68 20.35 -0.56
CA ASP A 44 -31.18 21.07 0.61
C ASP A 44 -32.18 20.93 1.77
N PHE A 45 -31.76 20.24 2.84
CA PHE A 45 -32.58 19.88 4.00
C PHE A 45 -32.46 20.85 5.18
N THR A 46 -31.99 22.10 4.99
CA THR A 46 -31.60 22.95 6.15
C THR A 46 -32.48 24.15 6.48
N ARG A 47 -33.66 24.36 5.87
CA ARG A 47 -34.57 25.42 6.34
C ARG A 47 -36.05 25.07 6.38
N ASN A 48 -36.59 25.19 7.60
CA ASN A 48 -37.99 25.28 8.03
C ASN A 48 -38.76 23.96 8.22
N GLY A 49 -38.60 23.42 9.44
CA GLY A 49 -39.68 22.92 10.31
C GLY A 49 -40.89 22.27 9.68
N ALA A 50 -40.82 20.94 9.48
CA ALA A 50 -41.90 19.99 9.78
C ALA A 50 -41.46 18.57 9.40
N PHE A 51 -40.45 18.04 10.10
CA PHE A 51 -40.43 16.61 10.40
C PHE A 51 -40.53 16.52 11.90
N ASP A 52 -41.75 16.39 12.40
CA ASP A 52 -41.95 15.73 13.68
C ASP A 52 -41.63 14.25 13.42
N PRO A 53 -40.53 13.68 13.94
CA PRO A 53 -40.22 12.28 13.73
C PRO A 53 -41.15 11.37 14.55
N ALA A 54 -41.98 11.91 15.47
CA ALA A 54 -42.85 11.12 16.33
C ALA A 54 -43.81 10.18 15.57
N PRO A 55 -44.45 10.55 14.43
CA PRO A 55 -45.32 9.63 13.71
C PRO A 55 -44.54 8.53 12.98
N PHE A 56 -43.29 8.80 12.57
CA PHE A 56 -42.43 7.81 11.92
C PHE A 56 -41.85 6.84 12.95
N ILE A 57 -41.44 7.34 14.11
CA ILE A 57 -40.96 6.52 15.25
C ILE A 57 -42.10 5.66 15.82
N ASN A 58 -43.32 6.21 15.95
CA ASN A 58 -44.47 5.45 16.47
C ASN A 58 -45.05 4.44 15.46
N ALA A 59 -44.75 4.54 14.17
CA ALA A 59 -45.15 3.56 13.16
C ALA A 59 -44.21 2.33 13.10
N PHE A 60 -42.97 2.46 13.58
CA PHE A 60 -42.00 1.37 13.71
C PHE A 60 -41.91 0.77 15.13
N ASP A 61 -42.70 1.28 16.08
CA ASP A 61 -42.73 0.87 17.49
C ASP A 61 -42.89 -0.65 17.72
N PRO A 62 -43.81 -1.40 17.05
CA PRO A 62 -43.89 -2.85 17.25
C PRO A 62 -42.78 -3.65 16.52
N ILE A 63 -42.02 -3.01 15.63
CA ILE A 63 -40.89 -3.64 14.93
C ILE A 63 -39.59 -3.44 15.71
N LEU A 64 -39.42 -2.30 16.39
CA LEU A 64 -38.24 -1.97 17.20
C LEU A 64 -38.26 -2.62 18.59
N ASP A 65 -39.43 -2.95 19.13
CA ASP A 65 -39.55 -3.71 20.40
C ASP A 65 -39.33 -5.23 20.25
N ASN A 66 -39.14 -5.71 19.02
CA ASN A 66 -38.74 -7.09 18.81
C ASN A 66 -37.21 -7.22 18.99
N PRO A 67 -36.72 -7.95 20.00
CA PRO A 67 -35.29 -8.12 20.23
C PRO A 67 -34.57 -8.76 19.02
N LEU A 68 -35.30 -9.49 18.16
CA LEU A 68 -34.77 -9.96 16.88
C LEU A 68 -34.50 -8.80 15.94
N THR A 69 -35.40 -7.83 15.79
CA THR A 69 -35.16 -6.69 14.91
C THR A 69 -34.00 -5.83 15.43
N MET A 70 -33.88 -5.60 16.73
CA MET A 70 -32.71 -4.91 17.26
C MET A 70 -31.40 -5.68 17.04
N ALA A 71 -31.40 -7.01 17.25
CA ALA A 71 -30.23 -7.85 16.98
C ALA A 71 -29.87 -7.92 15.48
N PHE A 72 -30.87 -7.92 14.59
CA PHE A 72 -30.67 -7.93 13.14
C PHE A 72 -30.35 -6.55 12.56
N THR A 73 -30.77 -5.46 13.18
CA THR A 73 -30.62 -4.11 12.61
C THR A 73 -29.41 -3.37 13.15
N PHE A 74 -29.01 -3.56 14.42
CA PHE A 74 -27.94 -2.77 15.04
C PHE A 74 -26.58 -3.49 15.13
N GLY A 75 -26.51 -4.78 14.78
CA GLY A 75 -25.24 -5.53 14.75
C GLY A 75 -25.03 -6.37 13.50
N ALA A 76 -26.10 -6.73 12.78
CA ALA A 76 -25.97 -7.56 11.59
C ALA A 76 -25.73 -6.74 10.32
N ILE A 77 -26.31 -5.54 10.23
CA ILE A 77 -26.17 -4.65 9.07
C ILE A 77 -25.73 -3.28 9.55
N GLY A 78 -24.61 -2.77 9.03
CA GLY A 78 -24.16 -1.41 9.33
C GLY A 78 -22.67 -1.24 9.07
N ASN A 79 -22.25 -0.03 8.74
CA ASN A 79 -20.82 0.24 8.60
C ASN A 79 -20.17 0.38 9.97
N GLY A 80 -18.90 -0.01 10.06
CA GLY A 80 -18.06 0.30 11.19
C GLY A 80 -17.82 1.80 11.27
N ALA A 81 -17.76 2.31 12.50
CA ALA A 81 -17.32 3.69 12.74
C ALA A 81 -15.81 3.80 12.52
N ASP A 82 -15.36 4.98 12.09
CA ASP A 82 -13.94 5.26 11.97
C ASP A 82 -13.26 5.34 13.34
N GLY A 83 -11.98 5.04 13.33
CA GLY A 83 -11.10 5.19 14.47
C GLY A 83 -10.94 6.65 14.88
N ASN A 84 -10.64 6.86 16.15
CA ASN A 84 -10.36 8.16 16.73
C ASN A 84 -9.23 8.08 17.77
N VAL A 85 -8.90 9.20 18.39
CA VAL A 85 -7.77 9.28 19.35
C VAL A 85 -7.86 8.29 20.52
N LEU A 86 -9.06 7.93 20.98
CA LEU A 86 -9.28 6.99 22.09
C LEU A 86 -9.40 5.54 21.62
N HIS A 87 -9.90 5.34 20.40
CA HIS A 87 -10.07 4.04 19.75
C HIS A 87 -9.47 4.13 18.35
N PRO A 88 -8.14 3.98 18.21
CA PRO A 88 -7.48 4.30 16.94
C PRO A 88 -7.92 3.39 15.81
N ASP A 89 -8.20 2.13 16.10
CA ASP A 89 -8.64 1.17 15.09
C ASP A 89 -10.08 1.47 14.65
N GLY A 90 -10.32 1.39 13.35
CA GLY A 90 -11.65 1.43 12.78
C GLY A 90 -12.48 0.23 13.26
N PHE A 91 -13.75 0.48 13.56
CA PHE A 91 -14.64 -0.57 14.00
C PHE A 91 -15.04 -1.46 12.82
N ASN A 92 -15.36 -2.73 13.11
CA ASN A 92 -15.86 -3.63 12.08
C ASN A 92 -17.28 -3.22 11.64
N GLY A 93 -17.62 -3.53 10.39
CA GLY A 93 -19.00 -3.53 9.91
C GLY A 93 -19.87 -4.57 10.62
N GLY A 94 -21.17 -4.52 10.35
CA GLY A 94 -22.15 -5.48 10.83
C GLY A 94 -21.83 -6.88 10.32
N TRP A 95 -22.08 -7.91 11.13
CA TRP A 95 -21.55 -9.26 10.84
C TRP A 95 -22.12 -9.90 9.56
N LEU A 96 -23.29 -9.48 9.07
CA LEU A 96 -23.82 -9.90 7.77
C LEU A 96 -23.36 -8.96 6.65
N PHE A 97 -23.61 -7.67 6.80
CA PHE A 97 -23.32 -6.66 5.78
C PHE A 97 -22.80 -5.37 6.41
N GLY A 98 -21.87 -4.73 5.72
CA GLY A 98 -21.37 -3.41 6.06
C GLY A 98 -19.88 -3.32 5.88
N SER A 99 -19.40 -2.14 5.54
CA SER A 99 -17.96 -1.90 5.43
C SER A 99 -17.34 -1.70 6.82
N GLY A 100 -16.06 -2.01 6.96
CA GLY A 100 -15.30 -1.57 8.12
C GLY A 100 -15.07 -0.06 8.10
N GLY A 101 -14.88 0.54 9.28
CA GLY A 101 -14.48 1.94 9.40
C GLY A 101 -12.97 2.11 9.18
N ASP A 102 -12.54 3.31 8.83
CA ASP A 102 -11.14 3.62 8.60
C ASP A 102 -10.36 3.73 9.93
N GLY A 103 -9.08 3.43 9.89
CA GLY A 103 -8.16 3.63 11.00
C GLY A 103 -7.81 5.10 11.19
N TYR A 104 -7.63 5.49 12.45
CA TYR A 104 -7.26 6.85 12.82
C TYR A 104 -5.84 7.20 12.35
N SER A 105 -5.68 8.37 11.74
CA SER A 105 -4.36 8.94 11.41
C SER A 105 -3.99 10.00 12.46
N PRO A 106 -3.12 9.71 13.44
CA PRO A 106 -2.73 10.68 14.45
C PRO A 106 -1.98 11.87 13.82
N PRO A 107 -2.28 13.11 14.22
CA PRO A 107 -1.43 14.24 13.87
C PRO A 107 -0.09 14.15 14.61
N VAL A 108 0.96 14.79 14.09
CA VAL A 108 2.31 14.84 14.69
C VAL A 108 2.31 15.28 16.15
N ALA A 109 1.38 16.15 16.55
CA ALA A 109 1.23 16.61 17.94
C ALA A 109 0.85 15.49 18.93
N LEU A 110 0.30 14.39 18.43
CA LEU A 110 -0.07 13.20 19.21
C LEU A 110 0.86 12.01 18.94
N ALA A 111 1.95 12.21 18.18
CA ALA A 111 2.97 11.20 18.02
C ALA A 111 3.52 10.79 19.39
N GLY A 112 3.57 9.47 19.64
CA GLY A 112 3.96 8.86 20.91
C GLY A 112 2.86 8.72 21.96
N VAL A 113 1.69 9.34 21.77
CA VAL A 113 0.52 9.17 22.66
C VAL A 113 -0.46 8.17 22.08
N THR A 114 -0.73 8.28 20.79
CA THR A 114 -1.67 7.42 20.06
C THR A 114 -1.00 6.90 18.78
N ARG A 115 -1.21 5.63 18.46
CA ARG A 115 -0.72 5.00 17.22
C ARG A 115 -1.65 5.27 16.04
N ALA A 116 -1.17 5.05 14.83
CA ALA A 116 -2.06 4.86 13.69
C ALA A 116 -2.97 3.65 13.91
N GLY A 117 -4.22 3.79 13.51
CA GLY A 117 -5.24 2.77 13.63
C GLY A 117 -5.25 1.80 12.48
N ASN A 118 -5.56 0.54 12.73
CA ASN A 118 -5.93 -0.40 11.67
C ASN A 118 -7.33 -0.08 11.14
N GLY A 119 -7.60 -0.38 9.88
CA GLY A 119 -8.96 -0.38 9.33
C GLY A 119 -9.79 -1.54 9.88
N GLY A 120 -11.08 -1.32 10.02
CA GLY A 120 -12.04 -2.34 10.44
C GLY A 120 -12.35 -3.35 9.33
N ASN A 121 -12.76 -4.55 9.71
CA ASN A 121 -13.21 -5.56 8.76
C ASN A 121 -14.67 -5.33 8.34
N ALA A 122 -15.01 -5.72 7.12
CA ALA A 122 -16.39 -5.75 6.65
C ALA A 122 -17.20 -6.91 7.24
N GLY A 123 -18.51 -6.88 6.98
CA GLY A 123 -19.44 -7.98 7.24
C GLY A 123 -19.24 -9.19 6.34
N PHE A 124 -19.70 -10.36 6.79
CA PHE A 124 -19.41 -11.64 6.14
C PHE A 124 -19.86 -11.71 4.67
N PHE A 125 -21.08 -11.27 4.35
CA PHE A 125 -21.61 -11.38 3.00
C PHE A 125 -21.15 -10.24 2.09
N GLY A 126 -20.96 -9.04 2.63
CA GLY A 126 -20.48 -7.95 1.79
C GLY A 126 -20.13 -6.67 2.54
N GLY A 127 -19.26 -5.90 1.90
CA GLY A 127 -18.69 -4.68 2.43
C GLY A 127 -17.19 -4.65 2.16
N ASN A 128 -16.64 -3.44 2.15
CA ASN A 128 -15.20 -3.24 1.98
C ASN A 128 -14.51 -3.17 3.34
N GLY A 129 -13.27 -3.63 3.41
CA GLY A 129 -12.44 -3.33 4.56
C GLY A 129 -12.15 -1.84 4.66
N GLY A 130 -12.06 -1.32 5.88
CA GLY A 130 -11.64 0.05 6.12
C GLY A 130 -10.15 0.23 5.85
N ARG A 131 -9.72 1.45 5.52
CA ARG A 131 -8.30 1.76 5.31
C ARG A 131 -7.54 1.82 6.63
N GLY A 132 -6.26 1.50 6.62
CA GLY A 132 -5.37 1.80 7.72
C GLY A 132 -5.10 3.30 7.83
N GLY A 133 -4.90 3.79 9.05
CA GLY A 133 -4.50 5.17 9.31
C GLY A 133 -3.02 5.38 9.00
N ASN A 134 -2.63 6.59 8.62
CA ASN A 134 -1.24 6.94 8.40
C ASN A 134 -0.52 7.15 9.73
N GLY A 135 0.73 6.69 9.81
CA GLY A 135 1.66 6.97 10.89
C GLY A 135 1.97 8.46 10.97
N ALA A 136 2.06 8.99 12.19
CA ALA A 136 2.55 10.35 12.41
C ALA A 136 4.07 10.43 12.16
N ASP A 137 4.51 11.54 11.57
CA ASP A 137 5.93 11.88 11.52
C ASP A 137 6.53 11.98 12.93
N ALA A 138 7.84 11.77 13.01
CA ALA A 138 8.61 11.94 14.23
C ALA A 138 8.50 13.37 14.77
N ASN A 139 8.62 13.51 16.08
CA ASN A 139 8.81 14.78 16.76
C ASN A 139 9.97 14.70 17.76
N LEU A 140 10.22 15.77 18.53
CA LEU A 140 11.36 15.81 19.46
C LEU A 140 11.34 14.69 20.53
N LEU A 141 10.17 14.15 20.85
CA LEU A 141 9.96 13.22 21.97
C LEU A 141 9.56 11.80 21.51
N SER A 142 9.28 11.61 20.24
CA SER A 142 8.81 10.33 19.68
C SER A 142 9.31 10.15 18.25
N GLY A 143 9.73 8.93 17.92
CA GLY A 143 10.10 8.58 16.55
C GLY A 143 8.87 8.54 15.64
N ALA A 144 9.11 8.37 14.34
CA ALA A 144 8.04 8.19 13.38
C ALA A 144 7.23 6.93 13.69
N GLN A 145 5.95 6.97 13.38
CA GLN A 145 5.05 5.86 13.61
C GLN A 145 4.82 5.07 12.33
N ASP A 146 4.59 3.78 12.48
CA ASP A 146 4.13 2.94 11.40
C ASP A 146 2.70 3.31 10.99
N GLY A 147 2.36 3.04 9.74
CA GLY A 147 0.98 3.06 9.26
C GLY A 147 0.19 1.85 9.76
N GLY A 148 -1.11 2.03 9.93
CA GLY A 148 -2.03 0.95 10.29
C GLY A 148 -2.33 0.05 9.10
N ASN A 149 -2.71 -1.20 9.37
CA ASN A 149 -3.10 -2.14 8.32
C ASN A 149 -4.51 -1.84 7.82
N GLY A 150 -4.78 -2.16 6.56
CA GLY A 150 -6.14 -2.18 6.01
C GLY A 150 -6.96 -3.36 6.55
N GLY A 151 -8.28 -3.16 6.63
CA GLY A 151 -9.24 -4.18 7.04
C GLY A 151 -9.59 -5.13 5.89
N SER A 152 -10.07 -6.32 6.24
CA SER A 152 -10.50 -7.32 5.25
C SER A 152 -11.94 -7.08 4.79
N ALA A 153 -12.22 -7.42 3.54
CA ALA A 153 -13.56 -7.39 2.97
C ALA A 153 -14.41 -8.60 3.35
N GLY A 154 -15.71 -8.51 3.07
CA GLY A 154 -16.64 -9.63 3.11
C GLY A 154 -16.53 -10.51 1.87
N MET A 155 -17.45 -11.46 1.69
CA MET A 155 -17.49 -12.34 0.51
C MET A 155 -17.56 -11.54 -0.80
N PHE A 156 -18.29 -10.41 -0.80
CA PHE A 156 -18.31 -9.41 -1.87
C PHE A 156 -17.74 -8.09 -1.36
N GLY A 157 -16.56 -7.70 -1.83
CA GLY A 157 -15.95 -6.42 -1.45
C GLY A 157 -14.43 -6.42 -1.57
N ASN A 158 -13.86 -5.24 -1.53
CA ASN A 158 -12.41 -5.05 -1.61
C ASN A 158 -11.80 -4.90 -0.22
N GLY A 159 -10.56 -5.36 -0.08
CA GLY A 159 -9.76 -5.08 1.10
C GLY A 159 -9.46 -3.58 1.22
N GLY A 160 -9.28 -3.10 2.45
CA GLY A 160 -8.84 -1.72 2.69
C GLY A 160 -7.36 -1.56 2.41
N ALA A 161 -6.93 -0.39 1.94
CA ALA A 161 -5.50 -0.10 1.80
C ALA A 161 -4.82 0.04 3.17
N GLY A 162 -3.54 -0.30 3.25
CA GLY A 162 -2.69 0.05 4.40
C GLY A 162 -2.40 1.54 4.45
N GLY A 163 -2.11 2.05 5.66
CA GLY A 163 -1.69 3.43 5.87
C GLY A 163 -0.20 3.61 5.63
N ASN A 164 0.23 4.81 5.26
CA ASN A 164 1.65 5.12 5.09
C ASN A 164 2.35 5.25 6.45
N GLY A 165 3.64 4.92 6.52
CA GLY A 165 4.49 5.24 7.66
C GLY A 165 4.84 6.72 7.72
N GLY A 166 5.13 7.21 8.93
CA GLY A 166 5.58 8.58 9.16
C GLY A 166 7.06 8.78 8.84
N ASN A 167 7.45 10.02 8.57
CA ASN A 167 8.84 10.40 8.30
C ASN A 167 9.60 10.78 9.58
N ASP A 168 10.91 10.57 9.60
CA ASP A 168 11.77 11.01 10.71
C ASP A 168 12.88 11.95 10.23
N LEU A 169 12.91 13.16 10.78
CA LEU A 169 13.99 14.12 10.61
C LEU A 169 14.66 14.36 11.96
N ASN A 170 15.81 13.72 12.19
CA ASN A 170 16.55 13.82 13.45
C ASN A 170 17.89 14.54 13.30
N ASN A 171 18.02 15.72 13.90
CA ASN A 171 19.24 16.52 13.78
C ASN A 171 20.39 16.06 14.71
N LEU A 172 20.10 15.30 15.78
CA LEU A 172 21.08 15.02 16.85
C LEU A 172 21.27 13.52 17.13
N GLY A 173 20.46 12.65 16.54
CA GLY A 173 20.49 11.22 16.74
C GLY A 173 20.14 10.45 15.46
N ASN A 174 19.91 9.15 15.62
CA ASN A 174 19.47 8.30 14.52
C ASN A 174 18.05 8.68 14.09
N ALA A 175 17.76 8.53 12.80
CA ALA A 175 16.43 8.72 12.24
C ALA A 175 15.90 7.37 11.74
N SER A 176 14.63 7.07 12.00
CA SER A 176 13.95 5.88 11.50
C SER A 176 12.56 6.26 10.99
N GLY A 177 12.31 6.05 9.70
CA GLY A 177 10.99 6.20 9.12
C GLY A 177 10.08 5.05 9.58
N GLY A 178 8.79 5.34 9.72
CA GLY A 178 7.78 4.33 10.04
C GLY A 178 7.55 3.40 8.86
N ALA A 179 7.24 2.13 9.12
CA ALA A 179 6.83 1.20 8.08
C ALA A 179 5.43 1.54 7.55
N GLY A 180 5.18 1.24 6.28
CA GLY A 180 3.84 1.22 5.71
C GLY A 180 3.03 0.04 6.22
N GLY A 181 1.73 0.25 6.42
CA GLY A 181 0.78 -0.78 6.82
C GLY A 181 0.46 -1.74 5.67
N GLN A 182 0.11 -2.96 5.99
CA GLN A 182 -0.30 -3.96 5.00
C GLN A 182 -1.70 -3.64 4.45
N GLY A 183 -1.95 -4.00 3.19
CA GLY A 183 -3.30 -4.03 2.65
C GLY A 183 -4.16 -5.10 3.31
N GLY A 184 -5.48 -4.93 3.26
CA GLY A 184 -6.46 -5.87 3.76
C GLY A 184 -6.89 -6.89 2.70
N THR A 185 -7.31 -8.09 3.09
CA THR A 185 -7.69 -9.13 2.14
C THR A 185 -9.01 -8.81 1.43
N GLY A 186 -9.06 -9.02 0.12
CA GLY A 186 -10.28 -8.91 -0.68
C GLY A 186 -11.23 -10.10 -0.49
N GLY A 187 -12.50 -9.91 -0.86
CA GLY A 187 -13.50 -10.97 -0.84
C GLY A 187 -13.29 -12.05 -1.91
N TYR A 188 -14.20 -13.04 -1.91
CA TYR A 188 -14.29 -14.04 -2.99
C TYR A 188 -14.54 -13.37 -4.35
N VAL A 189 -15.33 -12.30 -4.36
CA VAL A 189 -15.40 -11.34 -5.47
C VAL A 189 -14.93 -10.01 -4.94
N GLY A 190 -13.66 -9.72 -5.16
CA GLY A 190 -12.99 -8.57 -4.60
C GLY A 190 -11.50 -8.57 -4.89
N ILE A 191 -10.93 -7.38 -4.83
CA ILE A 191 -9.48 -7.15 -4.94
C ILE A 191 -8.93 -6.93 -3.55
N GLY A 192 -7.72 -7.42 -3.28
CA GLY A 192 -7.01 -7.07 -2.06
C GLY A 192 -6.66 -5.58 -2.00
N GLY A 193 -6.45 -5.07 -0.79
CA GLY A 193 -6.01 -3.70 -0.59
C GLY A 193 -4.52 -3.54 -0.89
N ASP A 194 -4.14 -2.34 -1.31
CA ASP A 194 -2.74 -1.98 -1.51
C ASP A 194 -2.03 -1.81 -0.16
N GLY A 195 -0.73 -2.09 -0.13
CA GLY A 195 0.13 -1.74 1.00
C GLY A 195 0.42 -0.24 1.05
N GLY A 196 0.63 0.29 2.26
CA GLY A 196 1.05 1.67 2.46
C GLY A 196 2.55 1.85 2.20
N ASN A 197 2.97 3.08 1.87
CA ASN A 197 4.38 3.39 1.67
C ASN A 197 5.11 3.52 3.03
N GLY A 198 6.39 3.14 3.06
CA GLY A 198 7.26 3.43 4.19
C GLY A 198 7.66 4.91 4.23
N GLY A 199 7.94 5.42 5.43
CA GLY A 199 8.35 6.80 5.65
C GLY A 199 9.85 7.01 5.45
N ASP A 200 10.24 8.23 5.07
CA ASP A 200 11.63 8.62 4.90
C ASP A 200 12.34 8.85 6.25
N ALA A 201 13.66 8.68 6.25
CA ALA A 201 14.51 9.01 7.39
C ALA A 201 15.66 9.92 6.99
N SER A 202 15.91 10.96 7.77
CA SER A 202 17.00 11.91 7.53
C SER A 202 17.69 12.31 8.83
N THR A 203 19.01 12.23 8.86
CA THR A 203 19.84 12.69 9.99
C THR A 203 21.01 13.57 9.57
N LEU A 204 21.24 14.62 10.37
CA LEU A 204 22.37 15.54 10.23
C LEU A 204 23.57 15.14 11.11
N GLY A 205 23.42 14.11 11.95
CA GLY A 205 24.47 13.71 12.89
C GLY A 205 25.68 13.14 12.16
N ALA A 206 26.88 13.56 12.59
CA ALA A 206 28.15 13.14 11.99
C ALA A 206 28.45 11.63 12.14
N THR A 207 27.73 10.93 13.02
CA THR A 207 27.85 9.47 13.20
C THR A 207 26.49 8.77 13.23
N SER A 208 25.41 9.52 13.03
CA SER A 208 24.05 9.02 13.16
C SER A 208 23.62 8.23 11.94
N THR A 209 22.76 7.24 12.15
CA THR A 209 22.20 6.42 11.07
C THR A 209 20.81 6.91 10.66
N ALA A 210 20.47 6.78 9.38
CA ALA A 210 19.11 7.00 8.88
C ALA A 210 18.59 5.72 8.22
N GLU A 211 17.42 5.26 8.63
CA GLU A 211 16.78 4.05 8.11
C GLU A 211 15.37 4.38 7.62
N GLY A 212 15.17 4.35 6.30
CA GLY A 212 13.84 4.51 5.71
C GLY A 212 12.94 3.32 6.05
N GLY A 213 11.66 3.58 6.28
CA GLY A 213 10.68 2.56 6.60
C GLY A 213 10.39 1.64 5.41
N ALA A 214 10.09 0.37 5.67
CA ALA A 214 9.68 -0.56 4.61
C ALA A 214 8.26 -0.22 4.10
N GLY A 215 8.00 -0.47 2.82
CA GLY A 215 6.66 -0.47 2.26
C GLY A 215 5.84 -1.67 2.74
N GLY A 216 4.54 -1.47 2.93
CA GLY A 216 3.60 -2.51 3.30
C GLY A 216 3.32 -3.46 2.14
N ALA A 217 3.04 -4.72 2.43
CA ALA A 217 2.60 -5.66 1.41
C ALA A 217 1.17 -5.36 0.96
N GLY A 218 0.91 -5.50 -0.34
CA GLY A 218 -0.44 -5.62 -0.86
C GLY A 218 -1.04 -6.98 -0.48
N ALA A 219 -2.36 -7.03 -0.36
CA ALA A 219 -3.06 -8.25 0.02
C ALA A 219 -3.69 -8.96 -1.17
N GLY A 220 -3.98 -10.24 -1.00
CA GLY A 220 -4.68 -11.01 -2.02
C GLY A 220 -6.18 -10.74 -2.08
N GLY A 221 -6.81 -11.18 -3.17
CA GLY A 221 -8.26 -11.13 -3.34
C GLY A 221 -8.74 -12.12 -4.39
N GLY A 222 -10.02 -12.48 -4.34
CA GLY A 222 -10.59 -13.49 -5.23
C GLY A 222 -10.53 -13.10 -6.71
N THR A 223 -10.60 -11.80 -7.01
CA THR A 223 -10.57 -11.25 -8.37
C THR A 223 -9.33 -10.39 -8.69
N GLY A 224 -8.36 -10.32 -7.78
CA GLY A 224 -7.16 -9.49 -7.96
C GLY A 224 -6.38 -9.27 -6.67
N GLY A 225 -5.08 -9.06 -6.80
CA GLY A 225 -4.23 -8.62 -5.68
C GLY A 225 -4.08 -7.10 -5.62
N GLY A 226 -3.83 -6.57 -4.41
CA GLY A 226 -3.42 -5.17 -4.21
C GLY A 226 -1.93 -4.99 -4.41
N ASP A 227 -1.52 -3.78 -4.78
CA ASP A 227 -0.11 -3.44 -5.01
C ASP A 227 0.68 -3.34 -3.69
N GLY A 228 1.97 -3.65 -3.72
CA GLY A 228 2.87 -3.39 -2.61
C GLY A 228 3.25 -1.91 -2.51
N GLY A 229 3.43 -1.40 -1.30
CA GLY A 229 3.84 -0.02 -1.05
C GLY A 229 5.33 0.19 -1.30
N ASP A 230 5.71 1.43 -1.63
CA ASP A 230 7.11 1.80 -1.82
C ASP A 230 7.86 1.90 -0.47
N GLY A 231 9.15 1.59 -0.47
CA GLY A 231 10.03 1.81 0.69
C GLY A 231 10.50 3.25 0.81
N GLY A 232 10.71 3.72 2.03
CA GLY A 232 11.20 5.06 2.34
C GLY A 232 12.71 5.23 2.15
N THR A 233 13.17 6.44 1.88
CA THR A 233 14.57 6.77 1.64
C THR A 233 15.31 7.06 2.94
N GLY A 234 16.51 6.50 3.12
CA GLY A 234 17.43 6.85 4.21
C GLY A 234 18.46 7.90 3.77
N THR A 235 18.64 8.97 4.54
CA THR A 235 19.65 10.00 4.29
C THR A 235 20.44 10.31 5.56
N ALA A 236 21.74 10.04 5.56
CA ALA A 236 22.65 10.35 6.67
C ALA A 236 23.80 11.23 6.20
N ILE A 237 24.13 12.29 6.94
CA ILE A 237 25.33 13.07 6.58
C ILE A 237 26.58 12.26 6.89
N GLY A 238 26.83 11.88 8.13
CA GLY A 238 28.10 11.26 8.51
C GLY A 238 28.07 9.75 8.75
N GLY A 239 26.94 9.22 9.24
CA GLY A 239 26.78 7.79 9.50
C GLY A 239 26.17 7.01 8.33
N ASN A 240 25.64 5.83 8.62
CA ASN A 240 25.08 4.94 7.60
C ASN A 240 23.66 5.36 7.20
N ALA A 241 23.33 5.17 5.93
CA ALA A 241 21.99 5.36 5.41
C ALA A 241 21.48 4.03 4.84
N THR A 242 20.27 3.65 5.23
CA THR A 242 19.59 2.45 4.74
C THR A 242 18.24 2.85 4.14
N GLY A 243 17.97 2.47 2.90
CA GLY A 243 16.66 2.60 2.28
C GLY A 243 15.73 1.46 2.69
N GLY A 244 14.45 1.74 2.81
CA GLY A 244 13.42 0.74 3.09
C GLY A 244 13.16 -0.16 1.89
N ASN A 245 12.82 -1.43 2.14
CA ASN A 245 12.41 -2.34 1.08
C ASN A 245 11.01 -1.97 0.56
N GLY A 246 10.75 -2.25 -0.72
CA GLY A 246 9.41 -2.20 -1.27
C GLY A 246 8.56 -3.40 -0.80
N GLY A 247 7.26 -3.21 -0.69
CA GLY A 247 6.30 -4.24 -0.32
C GLY A 247 6.02 -5.22 -1.46
N THR A 248 5.71 -6.47 -1.13
CA THR A 248 5.26 -7.45 -2.13
C THR A 248 3.84 -7.14 -2.58
N GLY A 249 3.55 -7.31 -3.88
CA GLY A 249 2.18 -7.29 -4.38
C GLY A 249 1.39 -8.53 -3.94
N GLY A 250 0.08 -8.39 -3.83
CA GLY A 250 -0.83 -9.47 -3.47
C GLY A 250 -1.16 -10.40 -4.65
N ASP A 251 -1.53 -11.64 -4.35
CA ASP A 251 -1.96 -12.62 -5.35
C ASP A 251 -3.45 -12.49 -5.69
N ALA A 252 -3.84 -12.92 -6.89
CA ALA A 252 -5.24 -13.21 -7.20
C ALA A 252 -5.52 -14.71 -7.00
N ASP A 253 -6.64 -15.07 -6.32
CA ASP A 253 -6.90 -16.48 -6.00
C ASP A 253 -7.53 -17.27 -7.17
N PHE A 254 -8.54 -16.70 -7.84
CA PHE A 254 -9.35 -17.43 -8.83
C PHE A 254 -9.20 -16.89 -10.25
N VAL A 255 -9.51 -15.60 -10.39
CA VAL A 255 -9.50 -14.86 -11.65
C VAL A 255 -8.86 -13.49 -11.38
N GLY A 256 -8.22 -12.89 -12.37
CA GLY A 256 -7.69 -11.55 -12.28
C GLY A 256 -6.18 -11.51 -12.06
N ASP A 257 -5.63 -10.32 -12.18
CA ASP A 257 -4.18 -10.12 -12.11
C ASP A 257 -3.74 -10.02 -10.65
N GLY A 258 -2.49 -10.41 -10.37
CA GLY A 258 -1.85 -10.04 -9.10
C GLY A 258 -1.70 -8.52 -8.96
N GLY A 259 -1.12 -8.09 -7.84
CA GLY A 259 -0.66 -6.71 -7.59
C GLY A 259 0.82 -6.53 -7.89
N ALA A 260 1.24 -5.34 -8.30
CA ALA A 260 2.65 -5.02 -8.54
C ALA A 260 3.45 -5.01 -7.23
N GLY A 261 4.74 -5.33 -7.32
CA GLY A 261 5.66 -5.11 -6.21
C GLY A 261 6.01 -3.62 -6.07
N GLY A 262 6.15 -3.16 -4.83
CA GLY A 262 6.56 -1.79 -4.52
C GLY A 262 8.05 -1.56 -4.81
N ASN A 263 8.40 -0.33 -5.14
CA ASN A 263 9.80 0.06 -5.34
C ASN A 263 10.50 0.23 -3.99
N ALA A 264 11.81 0.02 -3.97
CA ALA A 264 12.57 0.28 -2.77
C ALA A 264 12.95 1.75 -2.60
N GLY A 265 13.22 2.13 -1.36
CA GLY A 265 13.77 3.41 -1.00
C GLY A 265 15.26 3.52 -1.28
N GLY A 266 15.70 4.74 -1.61
CA GLY A 266 17.11 5.04 -1.82
C GLY A 266 17.91 5.15 -0.51
N ALA A 267 19.22 5.25 -0.65
CA ALA A 267 20.11 5.53 0.48
C ALA A 267 21.17 6.58 0.11
N ASN A 268 21.36 7.59 0.95
CA ASN A 268 22.34 8.64 0.76
C ASN A 268 23.22 8.82 2.00
N SER A 269 24.53 8.62 1.88
CA SER A 269 25.49 8.85 2.98
C SER A 269 26.72 9.65 2.54
N THR A 270 27.20 10.66 3.27
CA THR A 270 28.44 11.35 2.83
C THR A 270 29.66 10.46 3.04
N THR A 271 29.83 9.92 4.25
CA THR A 271 31.07 9.21 4.65
C THR A 271 30.85 7.77 5.11
N GLY A 272 29.61 7.37 5.37
CA GLY A 272 29.25 6.04 5.85
C GLY A 272 28.89 5.08 4.72
N VAL A 273 28.19 4.01 5.07
CA VAL A 273 27.61 3.08 4.09
C VAL A 273 26.23 3.59 3.67
N ALA A 274 25.98 3.72 2.38
CA ALA A 274 24.63 3.84 1.83
C ALA A 274 24.19 2.49 1.28
N GLN A 275 23.17 1.90 1.88
CA GLN A 275 22.58 0.64 1.46
C GLN A 275 21.13 0.87 1.06
N ALA A 276 20.82 0.83 -0.22
CA ALA A 276 19.45 1.00 -0.66
C ALA A 276 18.61 -0.25 -0.41
N GLY A 277 17.28 -0.09 -0.37
CA GLY A 277 16.36 -1.20 -0.17
C GLY A 277 16.20 -2.07 -1.41
N ASN A 278 15.66 -3.27 -1.24
CA ASN A 278 15.28 -4.15 -2.35
C ASN A 278 13.84 -3.87 -2.82
N GLY A 279 13.59 -4.00 -4.11
CA GLY A 279 12.24 -3.93 -4.68
C GLY A 279 11.40 -5.13 -4.25
N GLY A 280 10.09 -4.94 -4.12
CA GLY A 280 9.15 -6.00 -3.77
C GLY A 280 8.82 -6.90 -4.96
N SER A 281 8.51 -8.16 -4.71
CA SER A 281 8.04 -9.07 -5.76
C SER A 281 6.62 -8.73 -6.21
N GLY A 282 6.32 -8.93 -7.49
CA GLY A 282 4.96 -8.87 -8.02
C GLY A 282 4.14 -10.10 -7.61
N GLY A 283 2.84 -9.90 -7.45
CA GLY A 283 1.87 -10.95 -7.15
C GLY A 283 1.50 -11.77 -8.39
N ASN A 284 1.05 -12.99 -8.13
CA ASN A 284 0.64 -13.96 -9.13
C ASN A 284 -0.80 -13.73 -9.60
N GLY A 285 -1.06 -14.08 -10.86
CA GLY A 285 -2.41 -14.08 -11.43
C GLY A 285 -3.26 -15.26 -10.96
N GLY A 286 -4.58 -15.10 -11.09
CA GLY A 286 -5.57 -16.11 -10.69
C GLY A 286 -5.41 -17.42 -11.45
N VAL A 287 -5.76 -18.55 -10.80
CA VAL A 287 -5.52 -19.91 -11.30
C VAL A 287 -6.03 -20.14 -12.73
N VAL A 288 -7.21 -19.61 -13.08
CA VAL A 288 -7.84 -19.87 -14.39
C VAL A 288 -7.48 -18.81 -15.42
N PHE A 289 -7.61 -17.53 -15.04
CA PHE A 289 -7.28 -16.39 -15.87
C PHE A 289 -6.63 -15.33 -14.99
N GLY A 290 -5.51 -14.79 -15.44
CA GLY A 290 -4.87 -13.70 -14.72
C GLY A 290 -3.41 -13.61 -15.05
N ASN A 291 -2.89 -12.42 -15.23
CA ASN A 291 -1.45 -12.24 -15.37
C ASN A 291 -0.82 -12.06 -14.01
N GLY A 292 0.48 -12.36 -13.90
CA GLY A 292 1.26 -11.81 -12.82
C GLY A 292 1.33 -10.28 -12.93
N ARG A 293 2.11 -9.66 -12.05
CA ARG A 293 2.52 -8.25 -12.16
C ARG A 293 4.02 -8.10 -12.06
N ASN A 294 4.52 -6.95 -12.48
CA ASN A 294 5.95 -6.67 -12.43
C ASN A 294 6.45 -6.63 -10.97
N GLY A 295 7.70 -7.05 -10.78
CA GLY A 295 8.43 -6.74 -9.56
C GLY A 295 8.83 -5.26 -9.51
N GLY A 296 9.02 -4.75 -8.29
CA GLY A 296 9.44 -3.37 -8.04
C GLY A 296 10.94 -3.17 -8.27
N THR A 297 11.36 -1.92 -8.50
CA THR A 297 12.77 -1.60 -8.72
C THR A 297 13.55 -1.56 -7.41
N GLY A 298 14.81 -1.99 -7.44
CA GLY A 298 15.75 -1.80 -6.34
C GLY A 298 16.13 -0.32 -6.16
N GLY A 299 16.40 0.08 -4.91
CA GLY A 299 16.71 1.47 -4.60
C GLY A 299 18.13 1.87 -5.03
N ASN A 300 18.34 3.15 -5.32
CA ASN A 300 19.68 3.67 -5.62
C ASN A 300 20.42 4.07 -4.33
N ALA A 301 21.71 3.78 -4.26
CA ALA A 301 22.59 4.20 -3.18
C ALA A 301 23.64 5.20 -3.67
N THR A 302 23.84 6.28 -2.91
CA THR A 302 24.87 7.29 -3.18
C THR A 302 25.72 7.55 -1.95
N THR A 303 27.05 7.59 -2.14
CA THR A 303 27.98 8.12 -1.15
C THR A 303 28.98 9.13 -1.69
N THR A 304 29.65 9.89 -0.82
CA THR A 304 30.82 10.68 -1.20
C THR A 304 32.09 9.83 -1.06
N THR A 305 32.53 9.51 0.17
CA THR A 305 33.79 8.76 0.39
C THR A 305 33.57 7.36 0.97
N GLY A 306 32.32 6.88 0.96
CA GLY A 306 31.88 5.66 1.63
C GLY A 306 31.67 4.48 0.70
N THR A 307 30.81 3.55 1.10
CA THR A 307 30.37 2.43 0.24
C THR A 307 28.90 2.62 -0.14
N ALA A 308 28.61 2.63 -1.44
CA ALA A 308 27.27 2.70 -1.98
C ALA A 308 26.86 1.32 -2.55
N ASN A 309 25.84 0.71 -1.98
CA ASN A 309 25.26 -0.55 -2.44
C ASN A 309 23.83 -0.32 -2.93
N GLY A 310 23.62 -0.39 -4.24
CA GLY A 310 22.30 -0.40 -4.84
C GLY A 310 21.50 -1.63 -4.42
N GLY A 311 20.19 -1.50 -4.39
CA GLY A 311 19.29 -2.57 -3.99
C GLY A 311 18.96 -3.51 -5.13
N ARG A 312 18.54 -4.74 -4.81
CA ARG A 312 18.09 -5.71 -5.83
C ARG A 312 16.69 -5.36 -6.36
N GLY A 313 16.43 -5.62 -7.63
CA GLY A 313 15.08 -5.60 -8.21
C GLY A 313 14.22 -6.79 -7.73
N GLY A 314 12.91 -6.57 -7.59
CA GLY A 314 11.96 -7.61 -7.20
C GLY A 314 11.63 -8.57 -8.33
N ASP A 315 11.26 -9.80 -8.01
CA ASP A 315 10.86 -10.78 -9.03
C ASP A 315 9.47 -10.46 -9.60
N GLY A 316 9.24 -10.76 -10.88
CA GLY A 316 7.93 -10.67 -11.50
C GLY A 316 7.01 -11.80 -11.07
N GLY A 317 5.71 -11.50 -10.97
CA GLY A 317 4.66 -12.46 -10.68
C GLY A 317 4.41 -13.42 -11.84
N SER A 318 4.04 -14.66 -11.51
CA SER A 318 3.64 -15.65 -12.50
C SER A 318 2.19 -15.43 -12.96
N GLY A 319 1.90 -15.77 -14.21
CA GLY A 319 0.54 -15.84 -14.73
C GLY A 319 -0.25 -17.02 -14.15
N GLY A 320 -1.55 -17.02 -14.42
CA GLY A 320 -2.47 -18.08 -14.06
C GLY A 320 -2.09 -19.42 -14.68
N VAL A 321 -2.44 -20.52 -14.02
CA VAL A 321 -2.03 -21.88 -14.41
C VAL A 321 -2.48 -22.24 -15.84
N VAL A 322 -3.68 -21.80 -16.25
CA VAL A 322 -4.23 -22.13 -17.57
C VAL A 322 -3.90 -21.06 -18.59
N PHE A 323 -4.34 -19.83 -18.33
CA PHE A 323 -4.12 -18.66 -19.19
C PHE A 323 -3.63 -17.49 -18.35
N GLY A 324 -2.49 -16.94 -18.72
CA GLY A 324 -1.96 -15.76 -18.04
C GLY A 324 -0.48 -15.59 -18.29
N ASP A 325 -0.09 -14.36 -18.62
CA ASP A 325 1.32 -14.05 -18.85
C ASP A 325 2.05 -13.89 -17.51
N GLY A 326 3.28 -14.38 -17.48
CA GLY A 326 4.25 -13.96 -16.50
C GLY A 326 4.66 -12.51 -16.75
N ARG A 327 5.16 -11.83 -15.72
CA ARG A 327 5.54 -10.42 -15.83
C ARG A 327 6.99 -10.17 -15.48
N ASN A 328 7.46 -8.98 -15.80
CA ASN A 328 8.88 -8.68 -15.77
C ASN A 328 9.41 -8.59 -14.34
N GLY A 329 10.65 -9.02 -14.15
CA GLY A 329 11.43 -8.66 -12.97
C GLY A 329 11.74 -7.17 -12.94
N GLY A 330 11.94 -6.65 -11.73
CA GLY A 330 12.34 -5.28 -11.47
C GLY A 330 13.82 -5.05 -11.77
N VAL A 331 14.17 -3.81 -12.11
CA VAL A 331 15.56 -3.40 -12.34
C VAL A 331 16.29 -3.25 -11.00
N GLY A 332 17.55 -3.67 -10.96
CA GLY A 332 18.46 -3.44 -9.85
C GLY A 332 18.87 -1.96 -9.72
N GLY A 333 19.07 -1.51 -8.48
CA GLY A 333 19.43 -0.14 -8.16
C GLY A 333 20.93 0.14 -8.38
N ASN A 334 21.27 1.38 -8.69
CA ASN A 334 22.65 1.80 -8.89
C ASN A 334 23.35 2.07 -7.56
N GLY A 335 24.65 1.76 -7.48
CA GLY A 335 25.55 2.25 -6.44
C GLY A 335 26.45 3.36 -7.01
N THR A 336 26.54 4.51 -6.35
CA THR A 336 27.38 5.64 -6.78
C THR A 336 28.25 6.16 -5.64
N ALA A 337 29.56 6.27 -5.83
CA ALA A 337 30.50 6.87 -4.88
C ALA A 337 31.24 8.06 -5.52
N ASN A 338 31.00 9.28 -5.03
CA ASN A 338 31.43 10.55 -5.65
C ASN A 338 32.79 11.09 -5.18
N GLY A 339 33.58 10.29 -4.47
CA GLY A 339 34.79 10.73 -3.77
C GLY A 339 35.88 9.68 -3.80
N ALA A 340 37.12 10.13 -3.60
CA ALA A 340 38.28 9.25 -3.61
C ALA A 340 38.17 8.15 -2.54
N GLY A 341 38.49 6.92 -2.93
CA GLY A 341 38.48 5.74 -2.05
C GLY A 341 37.09 5.16 -1.75
N GLY A 342 36.02 5.68 -2.35
CA GLY A 342 34.67 5.12 -2.18
C GLY A 342 34.43 3.87 -3.03
N ASN A 343 33.58 2.95 -2.55
CA ASN A 343 33.19 1.75 -3.28
C ASN A 343 31.74 1.86 -3.77
N ALA A 344 31.45 1.34 -4.94
CA ALA A 344 30.13 1.41 -5.56
C ALA A 344 29.72 0.06 -6.15
N ASN A 345 28.66 -0.54 -5.64
CA ASN A 345 28.11 -1.79 -6.14
C ASN A 345 26.67 -1.55 -6.60
N GLY A 346 26.36 -1.88 -7.86
CA GLY A 346 24.99 -2.00 -8.31
C GLY A 346 24.31 -3.24 -7.73
N GLY A 347 22.98 -3.21 -7.65
CA GLY A 347 22.17 -4.37 -7.23
C GLY A 347 21.73 -5.21 -8.42
N ASP A 348 21.44 -6.49 -8.19
CA ASP A 348 21.01 -7.39 -9.26
C ASP A 348 19.59 -7.07 -9.75
N GLY A 349 19.28 -7.48 -10.97
CA GLY A 349 17.92 -7.50 -11.50
C GLY A 349 17.06 -8.60 -10.86
N GLY A 350 15.74 -8.42 -10.91
CA GLY A 350 14.76 -9.44 -10.54
C GLY A 350 14.49 -10.42 -11.67
N ASN A 351 14.05 -11.63 -11.36
CA ASN A 351 13.68 -12.62 -12.37
C ASN A 351 12.31 -12.32 -12.97
N GLY A 352 12.09 -12.70 -14.23
CA GLY A 352 10.76 -12.68 -14.84
C GLY A 352 9.88 -13.82 -14.31
N GLY A 353 8.58 -13.57 -14.23
CA GLY A 353 7.57 -14.56 -13.85
C GLY A 353 7.26 -15.53 -14.98
N ASN A 354 6.78 -16.73 -14.64
CA ASN A 354 6.40 -17.73 -15.63
C ASN A 354 4.99 -17.46 -16.18
N GLY A 355 4.78 -17.76 -17.46
CA GLY A 355 3.45 -17.81 -18.05
C GLY A 355 2.68 -19.08 -17.68
N GLY A 356 1.38 -19.06 -17.94
CA GLY A 356 0.48 -20.21 -17.83
C GLY A 356 0.78 -21.32 -18.82
N THR A 357 0.07 -22.44 -18.70
CA THR A 357 0.34 -23.64 -19.51
C THR A 357 -0.06 -23.51 -20.98
N VAL A 358 -1.01 -22.64 -21.34
CA VAL A 358 -1.57 -22.54 -22.70
C VAL A 358 -1.52 -21.09 -23.21
N ALA A 359 -0.89 -20.89 -24.37
CA ALA A 359 -0.85 -19.62 -25.10
C ALA A 359 -0.53 -18.41 -24.20
N SER A 360 0.50 -18.56 -23.37
CA SER A 360 0.88 -17.58 -22.35
C SER A 360 2.38 -17.32 -22.40
N ASP A 361 2.77 -16.06 -22.34
CA ASP A 361 4.17 -15.64 -22.40
C ASP A 361 4.82 -15.61 -21.01
N GLY A 362 6.11 -15.90 -20.93
CA GLY A 362 6.93 -15.63 -19.76
C GLY A 362 7.35 -14.16 -19.69
N GLY A 363 7.59 -13.66 -18.48
CA GLY A 363 8.10 -12.30 -18.25
C GLY A 363 9.61 -12.21 -18.46
N ASN A 364 10.11 -11.02 -18.81
CA ASN A 364 11.55 -10.78 -18.94
C ASN A 364 12.21 -10.63 -17.57
N GLY A 365 13.49 -11.00 -17.46
CA GLY A 365 14.34 -10.62 -16.34
C GLY A 365 14.59 -9.11 -16.32
N GLY A 366 14.78 -8.56 -15.12
CA GLY A 366 15.18 -7.18 -14.91
C GLY A 366 16.67 -6.98 -15.11
N ASN A 367 17.08 -5.77 -15.52
CA ASN A 367 18.50 -5.45 -15.66
C ASN A 367 19.17 -5.27 -14.29
N GLY A 368 20.46 -5.59 -14.21
CA GLY A 368 21.30 -5.21 -13.07
C GLY A 368 21.58 -3.71 -13.03
N GLY A 369 21.84 -3.20 -11.83
CA GLY A 369 22.20 -1.81 -11.58
C GLY A 369 23.69 -1.57 -11.80
N ASN A 370 24.07 -0.33 -12.11
CA ASN A 370 25.45 0.06 -12.31
C ASN A 370 26.17 0.33 -10.98
N GLY A 371 27.46 0.03 -10.92
CA GLY A 371 28.38 0.61 -9.95
C GLY A 371 29.10 1.81 -10.58
N SER A 372 29.25 2.93 -9.87
CA SER A 372 29.94 4.10 -10.42
C SER A 372 30.78 4.80 -9.36
N VAL A 373 32.08 4.99 -9.63
CA VAL A 373 32.98 5.78 -8.78
C VAL A 373 33.42 7.04 -9.54
N VAL A 374 32.99 8.21 -9.09
CA VAL A 374 33.24 9.51 -9.73
C VAL A 374 34.13 10.35 -8.82
N GLY A 375 35.45 10.36 -9.03
CA GLY A 375 36.38 11.12 -8.17
C GLY A 375 37.47 11.88 -8.95
N PRO A 376 37.80 13.14 -8.57
CA PRO A 376 38.91 13.88 -9.15
C PRO A 376 40.25 13.30 -8.63
N ASN A 377 41.14 12.95 -9.56
CA ASN A 377 42.53 12.49 -9.35
C ASN A 377 42.72 11.05 -8.83
N VAL A 378 42.97 10.18 -9.80
CA VAL A 378 43.51 8.82 -9.72
C VAL A 378 44.98 8.83 -9.23
N GLY A 379 45.22 9.36 -8.03
CA GLY A 379 46.56 9.48 -7.44
C GLY A 379 46.81 8.63 -6.18
N GLY A 380 45.79 7.99 -5.62
CA GLY A 380 45.94 7.14 -4.44
C GLY A 380 44.71 6.28 -4.20
N ASN A 381 44.91 4.97 -4.14
CA ASN A 381 43.99 3.88 -3.76
C ASN A 381 42.56 3.99 -4.32
N GLY A 382 42.39 3.42 -5.53
CA GLY A 382 41.15 3.39 -6.29
C GLY A 382 39.99 2.70 -5.57
N GLY A 383 38.85 3.37 -5.59
CA GLY A 383 37.56 2.75 -5.29
C GLY A 383 37.23 1.62 -6.26
N ASN A 384 36.47 0.63 -5.80
CA ASN A 384 35.97 -0.45 -6.66
C ASN A 384 34.55 -0.14 -7.13
N ALA A 385 34.30 -0.31 -8.43
CA ALA A 385 32.97 -0.26 -9.02
C ALA A 385 32.60 -1.65 -9.54
N THR A 386 31.42 -2.15 -9.16
CA THR A 386 30.89 -3.44 -9.62
C THR A 386 29.45 -3.25 -10.04
N GLY A 387 29.08 -3.64 -11.26
CA GLY A 387 27.68 -3.75 -11.66
C GLY A 387 27.00 -4.98 -11.04
N GLY A 388 25.68 -4.93 -10.90
CA GLY A 388 24.87 -6.10 -10.51
C GLY A 388 24.54 -6.99 -11.71
N ASP A 389 24.19 -8.24 -11.47
CA ASP A 389 23.85 -9.19 -12.53
C ASP A 389 22.43 -8.93 -13.07
N GLY A 390 22.17 -9.27 -14.33
CA GLY A 390 20.81 -9.32 -14.88
C GLY A 390 20.00 -10.49 -14.31
N GLY A 391 18.68 -10.31 -14.18
CA GLY A 391 17.76 -11.38 -13.80
C GLY A 391 17.43 -12.32 -14.97
N SER A 392 17.02 -13.56 -14.68
CA SER A 392 16.64 -14.52 -15.72
C SER A 392 15.23 -14.26 -16.24
N GLY A 393 14.98 -14.56 -17.52
CA GLY A 393 13.62 -14.60 -18.09
C GLY A 393 12.78 -15.77 -17.57
N GLY A 394 11.46 -15.59 -17.53
CA GLY A 394 10.49 -16.63 -17.17
C GLY A 394 10.10 -17.52 -18.34
N GLY A 395 9.69 -18.76 -18.04
CA GLY A 395 9.23 -19.71 -19.04
C GLY A 395 7.83 -19.39 -19.57
N GLY A 396 7.61 -19.57 -20.87
CA GLY A 396 6.29 -19.49 -21.50
C GLY A 396 5.56 -20.84 -21.55
N GLY A 397 4.25 -20.78 -21.78
CA GLY A 397 3.39 -21.95 -21.98
C GLY A 397 3.45 -22.57 -23.36
N VAL A 398 2.66 -23.61 -23.59
CA VAL A 398 2.48 -24.21 -24.92
C VAL A 398 1.88 -23.17 -25.86
N GLY A 399 2.66 -22.75 -26.86
CA GLY A 399 2.25 -21.73 -27.83
C GLY A 399 2.53 -20.29 -27.38
N GLY A 400 3.18 -20.09 -26.23
CA GLY A 400 3.73 -18.79 -25.81
C GLY A 400 5.25 -18.74 -25.89
N ASN A 401 5.81 -17.55 -25.72
CA ASN A 401 7.25 -17.27 -25.76
C ASN A 401 7.82 -17.27 -24.33
N SER A 402 9.09 -17.67 -24.20
CA SER A 402 9.83 -17.42 -22.95
C SER A 402 10.32 -15.97 -22.92
N GLY A 403 10.44 -15.41 -21.72
CA GLY A 403 11.04 -14.09 -21.52
C GLY A 403 12.54 -14.08 -21.77
N SER A 404 13.08 -12.91 -22.05
CA SER A 404 14.54 -12.70 -22.17
C SER A 404 15.18 -12.44 -20.82
N ASP A 405 16.45 -12.83 -20.68
CA ASP A 405 17.27 -12.40 -19.54
C ASP A 405 17.51 -10.88 -19.57
N GLY A 406 17.70 -10.30 -18.39
CA GLY A 406 18.12 -8.91 -18.22
C GLY A 406 19.59 -8.71 -18.51
N SER A 407 19.99 -7.47 -18.79
CA SER A 407 21.40 -7.12 -18.96
C SER A 407 22.10 -6.90 -17.62
N ASP A 408 23.36 -7.31 -17.52
CA ASP A 408 24.22 -6.96 -16.39
C ASP A 408 24.48 -5.44 -16.34
N GLY A 409 24.73 -4.94 -15.13
CA GLY A 409 25.13 -3.57 -14.87
C GLY A 409 26.59 -3.30 -15.22
N ASN A 410 26.91 -2.05 -15.53
CA ASN A 410 28.27 -1.60 -15.79
C ASN A 410 28.97 -1.13 -14.50
N PRO A 411 30.29 -1.34 -14.39
CA PRO A 411 31.14 -0.66 -13.41
C PRO A 411 31.58 0.76 -13.85
#